data_AF-A0A5Y2DUZ1-F1
#
_entry.id   AF-A0A5Y2DUZ1-F1
#
_cell.length_a   1.000
_cell.length_b   1.000
_cell.length_c   1.000
_cell.angle_alpha   90.00
_cell.angle_beta   90.00
_cell.angle_gamma   90.00
#
_symmetry.space_group_name_H-M   'P 1'
#
loop_
_entity.id
_entity.type
_entity.pdbx_description
1 polymer ?
#
loop_
_entity_poly.entity_id
_entity_poly.type
_entity_poly.pdbx_seq_one_letter_code
_entity_poly.pdbx_strand_id
1 'polypeptide(L)'
;MKRWIAIILIALMPAAQAGKAAKVTLVVDDVPVVQVLQTLAEQERQNLVVSPDVSGTLSLHLTDVPWKQALQTVVNSAGLVLRQEGNILHVHSQAWQKEHSARQDAERLRLQANLPLENRSINLQYADAGELAKAGEKLLSAKGTIMVDKRTNRLLLRDNRAALAELEKWVSQMDLPVAQVELAAHIVTINEKSLRELGVKWTL
;
A
#
# COMPACT_ATOMS: atom_id res chain seq x y z
N MET A 1 16.93 46.71 30.69
CA MET A 1 17.73 45.48 30.89
C MET A 1 17.51 44.54 29.71
N LYS A 2 18.61 44.14 29.07
CA LYS A 2 18.82 42.96 28.21
C LYS A 2 18.04 42.87 26.87
N ARG A 3 18.69 43.40 25.84
CA ARG A 3 18.51 43.13 24.40
C ARG A 3 18.93 41.69 24.12
N TRP A 4 18.07 40.86 23.55
CA TRP A 4 18.45 39.53 23.04
C TRP A 4 18.22 39.51 21.53
N ILE A 5 19.34 39.58 20.82
CA ILE A 5 19.45 39.36 19.37
C ILE A 5 19.46 37.85 19.17
N ALA A 6 18.39 37.29 18.61
CA ALA A 6 18.38 35.91 18.13
C ALA A 6 18.78 35.92 16.65
N ILE A 7 20.07 35.71 16.38
CA ILE A 7 20.57 35.39 15.05
C ILE A 7 20.12 33.96 14.75
N ILE A 8 19.05 33.84 13.98
CA ILE A 8 18.68 32.58 13.32
C ILE A 8 19.66 32.42 12.15
N LEU A 9 20.76 31.73 12.43
CA LEU A 9 21.68 31.21 11.45
C LEU A 9 21.01 29.96 10.85
N ILE A 10 20.16 30.14 9.83
CA ILE A 10 19.69 29.00 9.03
C ILE A 10 20.90 28.49 8.26
N ALA A 11 21.41 27.36 8.75
CA ALA A 11 22.44 26.57 8.13
C ALA A 11 22.05 26.28 6.69
N LEU A 12 22.87 26.81 5.79
CA LEU A 12 22.90 26.47 4.38
C LEU A 12 23.13 24.96 4.28
N MET A 13 22.09 24.21 3.92
CA MET A 13 22.23 22.80 3.58
C MET A 13 23.30 22.68 2.50
N PRO A 14 24.30 21.79 2.64
CA PRO A 14 25.21 21.52 1.54
C PRO A 14 24.38 20.91 0.42
N ALA A 15 24.31 21.63 -0.70
CA ALA A 15 23.78 21.12 -1.94
C ALA A 15 24.38 19.74 -2.17
N ALA A 16 23.52 18.75 -2.35
CA ALA A 16 23.90 17.39 -2.68
C ALA A 16 25.02 17.42 -3.71
N GLN A 17 26.15 16.81 -3.35
CA GLN A 17 27.26 16.58 -4.27
C GLN A 17 26.71 15.76 -5.44
N ALA A 18 26.33 16.45 -6.50
CA ALA A 18 26.23 15.88 -7.83
C ALA A 18 27.65 15.48 -8.18
N GLY A 19 28.02 14.23 -7.85
CA GLY A 19 29.27 13.62 -8.28
C GLY A 19 29.42 13.89 -9.77
N LYS A 20 30.60 14.38 -10.18
CA LYS A 20 30.93 14.81 -11.54
C LYS A 20 30.23 13.89 -12.55
N ALA A 21 29.15 14.38 -13.16
CA ALA A 21 28.43 13.61 -14.15
C ALA A 21 29.38 13.45 -15.33
N ALA A 22 29.93 12.25 -15.48
CA ALA A 22 30.76 11.93 -16.62
C ALA A 22 29.95 12.20 -17.87
N LYS A 23 30.46 13.08 -18.72
CA LYS A 23 29.78 13.48 -19.94
C LYS A 23 30.26 12.59 -21.07
N VAL A 24 29.33 12.15 -21.90
CA VAL A 24 29.56 11.23 -23.00
C VAL A 24 29.25 11.97 -24.29
N THR A 25 30.19 11.91 -25.22
CA THR A 25 29.99 12.28 -26.61
C THR A 25 30.23 11.03 -27.42
N LEU A 26 29.20 10.53 -28.11
CA LEU A 26 29.24 9.28 -28.84
C LEU A 26 28.41 9.41 -30.12
N VAL A 27 28.99 8.99 -31.23
CA VAL A 27 28.32 8.92 -32.53
C VAL A 27 28.45 7.50 -33.03
N VAL A 28 27.33 6.83 -33.23
CA VAL A 28 27.28 5.50 -33.85
C VAL A 28 26.14 5.43 -34.85
N ASP A 29 26.40 4.77 -35.97
CA ASP A 29 25.43 4.56 -37.05
C ASP A 29 25.28 3.06 -37.30
N ASP A 30 24.06 2.54 -37.13
CA ASP A 30 23.68 1.14 -37.35
C ASP A 30 24.52 0.10 -36.57
N VAL A 31 24.84 0.42 -35.32
CA VAL A 31 25.65 -0.46 -34.45
C VAL A 31 24.73 -1.33 -33.58
N PRO A 32 25.06 -2.62 -33.34
CA PRO A 32 24.33 -3.45 -32.40
C PRO A 32 24.23 -2.80 -31.02
N VAL A 33 23.02 -2.72 -30.47
CA VAL A 33 22.77 -2.06 -29.18
C VAL A 33 23.62 -2.65 -28.04
N VAL A 34 23.92 -3.95 -28.11
CA VAL A 34 24.78 -4.66 -27.16
C VAL A 34 26.18 -4.03 -27.09
N GLN A 35 26.76 -3.69 -28.25
CA GLN A 35 28.10 -3.11 -28.33
C GLN A 35 28.10 -1.67 -27.81
N VAL A 36 27.06 -0.89 -28.13
CA VAL A 36 26.89 0.47 -27.58
C VAL A 36 26.84 0.44 -26.05
N LEU A 37 26.04 -0.47 -25.49
CA LEU A 37 25.90 -0.60 -24.03
C LEU A 37 27.20 -1.06 -23.37
N GLN A 38 27.96 -1.96 -24.00
CA GLN A 38 29.29 -2.38 -23.53
C GLN A 38 30.27 -1.20 -23.50
N THR A 39 30.36 -0.41 -24.58
CA THR A 39 31.21 0.78 -24.63
C THR A 39 30.85 1.79 -23.54
N LEU A 40 29.55 2.00 -23.29
CA LEU A 40 29.08 2.88 -22.21
C LEU A 40 29.45 2.32 -20.82
N ALA A 41 29.35 1.01 -20.61
CA ALA A 41 29.71 0.37 -19.34
C ALA A 41 31.22 0.42 -19.08
N GLU A 42 32.04 0.21 -20.11
CA GLU A 42 33.50 0.30 -20.05
C GLU A 42 33.98 1.70 -19.65
N GLN A 43 33.33 2.75 -20.17
CA GLN A 43 33.70 4.13 -19.87
C GLN A 43 33.62 4.46 -18.36
N GLU A 44 32.60 3.95 -17.67
CA GLU A 44 32.39 4.16 -16.23
C GLU A 44 32.83 2.97 -15.37
N ARG A 45 33.51 1.97 -15.95
CA ARG A 45 33.94 0.71 -15.29
C ARG A 45 32.81 0.02 -14.52
N GLN A 46 31.61 -0.04 -15.09
CA GLN A 46 30.48 -0.74 -14.49
C GLN A 46 30.36 -2.17 -15.02
N ASN A 47 29.95 -3.09 -14.17
CA ASN A 47 29.67 -4.46 -14.61
C ASN A 47 28.32 -4.49 -15.31
N LEU A 48 28.31 -4.92 -16.57
CA LEU A 48 27.11 -5.02 -17.39
C LEU A 48 26.91 -6.47 -17.85
N VAL A 49 25.72 -7.00 -17.63
CA VAL A 49 25.28 -8.29 -18.15
C VAL A 49 24.16 -8.04 -19.14
N VAL A 50 24.43 -8.32 -20.41
CA VAL A 50 23.43 -8.23 -21.47
C VAL A 50 22.83 -9.61 -21.70
N SER A 51 21.51 -9.71 -21.62
CA SER A 51 20.80 -10.96 -21.87
C SER A 51 20.74 -11.29 -23.36
N PRO A 52 20.72 -12.58 -23.74
CA PRO A 52 20.68 -12.98 -25.16
C PRO A 52 19.41 -12.53 -25.89
N ASP A 53 18.35 -12.17 -25.15
CA ASP A 53 17.09 -11.63 -25.68
C ASP A 53 17.20 -10.20 -26.22
N VAL A 54 18.34 -9.54 -26.01
CA VAL A 54 18.59 -8.16 -26.46
C VAL A 54 19.15 -8.19 -27.89
N SER A 55 18.29 -7.91 -28.87
CA SER A 55 18.66 -7.81 -30.28
C SER A 55 18.14 -6.50 -30.90
N GLY A 56 18.94 -5.91 -31.79
CA GLY A 56 18.61 -4.66 -32.47
C GLY A 56 19.86 -3.84 -32.82
N THR A 57 19.74 -3.03 -33.86
CA THR A 57 20.73 -1.98 -34.19
C THR A 57 20.20 -0.63 -33.75
N LEU A 58 21.11 0.28 -33.41
CA LEU A 58 20.78 1.62 -32.96
C LEU A 58 21.76 2.61 -33.58
N SER A 59 21.20 3.67 -34.19
CA SER A 59 21.94 4.86 -34.59
C SER A 59 21.67 5.97 -33.58
N LEU A 60 22.72 6.59 -33.05
CA LEU A 60 22.62 7.64 -32.06
C LEU A 60 23.76 8.65 -32.20
N HIS A 61 23.44 9.91 -31.91
CA HIS A 61 24.40 10.98 -31.81
C HIS A 61 24.16 11.69 -30.48
N LEU A 62 25.10 11.55 -29.56
CA LEU A 62 25.11 12.19 -28.25
C LEU A 62 26.25 13.19 -28.19
N THR A 63 25.97 14.41 -27.74
CA THR A 63 26.96 15.48 -27.53
C THR A 63 26.83 16.02 -26.12
N ASP A 64 27.89 15.91 -25.31
CA ASP A 64 27.97 16.45 -23.94
C ASP A 64 26.84 15.96 -23.00
N VAL A 65 26.38 14.72 -23.16
CA VAL A 65 25.25 14.17 -22.39
C VAL A 65 25.75 13.44 -21.12
N PRO A 66 25.14 13.65 -19.94
CA PRO A 66 25.47 12.88 -18.74
C PRO A 66 25.35 11.36 -18.98
N TRP A 67 26.32 10.58 -18.52
CA TRP A 67 26.37 9.13 -18.77
C TRP A 67 25.08 8.39 -18.39
N LYS A 68 24.53 8.69 -17.21
CA LYS A 68 23.28 8.07 -16.74
C LYS A 68 22.11 8.37 -17.67
N GLN A 69 22.06 9.60 -18.20
CA GLN A 69 21.05 10.01 -19.16
C GLN A 69 21.27 9.36 -20.52
N ALA A 70 22.52 9.32 -21.01
CA ALA A 70 22.89 8.64 -22.25
C ALA A 70 22.48 7.16 -22.22
N LEU A 71 22.82 6.44 -21.14
CA LEU A 71 22.45 5.04 -20.95
C LEU A 71 20.92 4.86 -20.96
N GLN A 72 20.19 5.71 -20.22
CA GLN A 72 18.73 5.67 -20.20
C GLN A 72 18.12 5.94 -21.58
N THR A 73 18.65 6.89 -22.34
CA THR A 73 18.19 7.18 -23.70
C THR A 73 18.39 5.96 -24.62
N VAL A 74 19.56 5.34 -24.59
CA VAL A 74 19.84 4.13 -25.40
C VAL A 74 18.88 3.00 -25.05
N VAL A 75 18.68 2.74 -23.76
CA VAL A 75 17.79 1.69 -23.27
C VAL A 75 16.34 1.95 -23.65
N ASN A 76 15.86 3.20 -23.49
CA ASN A 76 14.49 3.57 -23.85
C ASN A 76 14.25 3.49 -25.36
N SER A 77 15.20 3.95 -26.18
CA SER A 77 15.10 3.91 -27.64
C SER A 77 15.10 2.48 -28.18
N ALA A 78 15.86 1.57 -27.56
CA ALA A 78 15.91 0.16 -27.94
C ALA A 78 14.79 -0.70 -27.31
N GLY A 79 13.90 -0.11 -26.50
CA GLY A 79 12.83 -0.86 -25.81
C GLY A 79 13.36 -1.86 -24.78
N LEU A 80 14.50 -1.54 -24.17
CA LEU A 80 15.16 -2.36 -23.17
C LEU A 80 14.82 -1.85 -21.76
N VAL A 81 15.10 -2.67 -20.75
CA VAL A 81 14.94 -2.34 -19.34
C VAL A 81 16.25 -2.64 -18.62
N LEU A 82 16.70 -1.67 -17.84
CA LEU A 82 17.83 -1.81 -16.94
C LEU A 82 17.34 -2.27 -15.58
N ARG A 83 17.94 -3.34 -15.05
CA ARG A 83 17.78 -3.78 -13.66
C ARG A 83 19.14 -3.73 -12.97
N GLN A 84 19.25 -2.94 -11.92
CA GLN A 84 20.45 -2.89 -11.11
C GLN A 84 20.32 -3.87 -9.94
N GLU A 85 21.18 -4.89 -9.90
CA GLU A 85 21.32 -5.79 -8.76
C GLU A 85 22.70 -5.59 -8.13
N GLY A 86 22.74 -4.76 -7.08
CA GLY A 86 23.98 -4.37 -6.41
C GLY A 86 24.92 -3.61 -7.34
N ASN A 87 26.05 -4.23 -7.69
CA ASN A 87 27.12 -3.66 -8.53
C ASN A 87 27.09 -4.15 -9.99
N ILE A 88 26.03 -4.86 -10.39
CA ILE A 88 25.87 -5.39 -11.74
C ILE A 88 24.59 -4.82 -12.36
N LEU A 89 24.73 -4.28 -13.57
CA LEU A 89 23.63 -3.82 -14.41
C LEU A 89 23.20 -4.96 -15.33
N HIS A 90 21.97 -5.40 -15.19
CA HIS A 90 21.34 -6.37 -16.07
C HIS A 90 20.48 -5.66 -17.11
N VAL A 91 20.69 -5.97 -18.39
CA VAL A 91 19.89 -5.45 -19.49
C VAL A 91 19.01 -6.57 -20.02
N HIS A 92 17.71 -6.30 -20.06
CA HIS A 92 16.69 -7.21 -20.59
C HIS A 92 15.80 -6.49 -21.59
N SER A 93 15.10 -7.26 -22.42
CA SER A 93 14.04 -6.70 -23.27
C SER A 93 12.77 -6.42 -22.46
N GLN A 94 11.96 -5.46 -22.91
CA GLN A 94 10.67 -5.19 -22.28
C GLN A 94 9.72 -6.41 -22.28
N ALA A 95 9.84 -7.28 -23.29
CA ALA A 95 9.07 -8.52 -23.39
C ALA A 95 9.44 -9.50 -22.28
N TRP A 96 10.74 -9.70 -22.04
CA TRP A 96 11.25 -10.53 -20.95
C TRP A 96 10.76 -10.03 -19.59
N GLN A 97 10.81 -8.72 -19.35
CA GLN A 97 10.36 -8.14 -18.08
C GLN A 97 8.89 -8.42 -17.80
N LYS A 98 8.01 -8.32 -18.82
CA LYS A 98 6.57 -8.60 -18.68
C LYS A 98 6.30 -10.07 -18.38
N GLU A 99 6.94 -10.97 -19.11
CA GLU A 99 6.80 -12.41 -18.92
C GLU A 99 7.30 -12.83 -17.52
N HIS A 100 8.47 -12.32 -17.13
CA HIS A 100 9.07 -12.64 -15.84
C HIS A 100 8.22 -12.10 -14.68
N SER A 101 7.69 -10.88 -14.77
CA SER A 101 6.78 -10.36 -13.75
C SER A 101 5.49 -11.18 -13.67
N ALA A 102 4.90 -11.52 -14.82
CA ALA A 102 3.67 -12.31 -14.85
C ALA A 102 3.87 -13.71 -14.23
N ARG A 103 5.00 -14.36 -14.51
CA ARG A 103 5.37 -15.64 -13.89
C ARG A 103 5.55 -15.52 -12.39
N GLN A 104 6.30 -14.52 -11.93
CA GLN A 104 6.53 -14.30 -10.51
C GLN A 104 5.22 -14.01 -9.76
N ASP A 105 4.33 -13.22 -10.35
CA ASP A 105 3.02 -12.93 -9.76
C ASP A 105 2.14 -14.18 -9.73
N ALA A 106 2.11 -14.97 -10.81
CA ALA A 106 1.41 -16.24 -10.86
C ALA A 106 1.95 -17.25 -9.83
N GLU A 107 3.26 -17.32 -9.64
CA GLU A 107 3.89 -18.15 -8.61
C GLU A 107 3.54 -17.68 -7.21
N ARG A 108 3.60 -16.36 -6.94
CA ARG A 108 3.16 -15.78 -5.67
C ARG A 108 1.70 -16.07 -5.37
N LEU A 109 0.83 -15.96 -6.37
CA LEU A 109 -0.59 -16.30 -6.27
C LEU A 109 -0.77 -17.79 -6.00
N ARG A 110 0.00 -18.66 -6.65
CA ARG A 110 -0.02 -20.12 -6.41
C ARG A 110 0.44 -20.47 -5.00
N LEU A 111 1.54 -19.88 -4.53
CA LEU A 111 2.04 -20.08 -3.18
C LEU A 111 1.03 -19.63 -2.13
N GLN A 112 0.42 -18.45 -2.32
CA GLN A 112 -0.67 -17.97 -1.47
C GLN A 112 -1.88 -18.90 -1.49
N ALA A 113 -2.26 -19.41 -2.66
CA ALA A 113 -3.36 -20.36 -2.79
C ALA A 113 -3.07 -21.73 -2.15
N ASN A 114 -1.81 -22.11 -2.01
CA ASN A 114 -1.36 -23.37 -1.42
C ASN A 114 -1.03 -23.25 0.08
N LEU A 115 -1.30 -22.10 0.70
CA LEU A 115 -1.17 -21.97 2.15
C LEU A 115 -2.16 -22.93 2.85
N PRO A 116 -1.72 -23.66 3.89
CA PRO A 116 -2.58 -24.58 4.61
C PRO A 116 -3.71 -23.81 5.28
N LEU A 117 -4.94 -24.26 5.05
CA LEU A 117 -6.12 -23.71 5.70
C LEU A 117 -6.24 -24.31 7.10
N GLU A 118 -6.32 -23.45 8.10
CA GLU A 118 -6.58 -23.83 9.48
C GLU A 118 -8.05 -23.55 9.82
N ASN A 119 -8.63 -24.39 10.69
CA ASN A 119 -9.97 -24.19 11.21
C ASN A 119 -9.87 -23.59 12.62
N ARG A 120 -10.60 -22.50 12.89
CA ARG A 120 -10.70 -21.84 14.20
C ARG A 120 -12.16 -21.64 14.57
N SER A 121 -12.46 -21.71 15.86
CA SER A 121 -13.79 -21.39 16.39
C SER A 121 -13.68 -20.31 17.44
N ILE A 122 -14.50 -19.27 17.32
CA ILE A 122 -14.59 -18.15 18.26
C ILE A 122 -16.01 -18.10 18.81
N ASN A 123 -16.13 -17.95 20.13
CA ASN A 123 -17.40 -17.75 20.80
C ASN A 123 -17.60 -16.26 21.07
N LEU A 124 -18.80 -15.74 20.77
CA LEU A 124 -19.14 -14.33 20.94
C LEU A 124 -20.04 -14.14 22.16
N GLN A 125 -19.78 -13.11 22.96
CA GLN A 125 -20.49 -12.87 24.21
C GLN A 125 -21.54 -11.75 24.12
N TYR A 126 -21.24 -10.69 23.38
CA TYR A 126 -22.07 -9.48 23.30
C TYR A 126 -22.61 -9.25 21.88
N ALA A 127 -21.81 -9.50 20.86
CA ALA A 127 -22.18 -9.29 19.46
C ALA A 127 -22.88 -10.50 18.83
N ASP A 128 -23.75 -10.25 17.84
CA ASP A 128 -24.42 -11.29 17.06
C ASP A 128 -23.46 -11.88 16.00
N ALA A 129 -23.35 -13.21 15.99
CA ALA A 129 -22.50 -13.92 15.05
C ALA A 129 -22.90 -13.73 13.58
N GLY A 130 -24.18 -13.54 13.29
CA GLY A 130 -24.68 -13.32 11.93
C GLY A 130 -24.28 -11.95 11.38
N GLU A 131 -24.35 -10.90 12.21
CA GLU A 131 -23.92 -9.55 11.82
C GLU A 131 -22.40 -9.47 11.67
N LEU A 132 -21.64 -10.06 12.60
CA LEU A 132 -20.18 -10.08 12.51
C LEU A 132 -19.66 -10.91 11.33
N ALA A 133 -20.34 -12.00 10.96
CA ALA A 133 -19.96 -12.77 9.77
C ALA A 133 -20.06 -11.92 8.50
N LYS A 134 -21.15 -11.16 8.33
CA LYS A 134 -21.33 -10.28 7.16
C LYS A 134 -20.27 -9.18 7.08
N ALA A 135 -19.90 -8.61 8.23
CA ALA A 135 -18.85 -7.59 8.28
C ALA A 135 -17.44 -8.21 8.08
N GLY A 136 -17.23 -9.42 8.58
CA GLY A 136 -15.96 -10.16 8.52
C GLY A 136 -15.67 -10.84 7.19
N GLU A 137 -16.65 -11.03 6.31
CA GLU A 137 -16.45 -11.61 4.96
C GLU A 137 -15.39 -10.86 4.14
N LYS A 138 -15.27 -9.54 4.34
CA LYS A 138 -14.27 -8.70 3.65
C LYS A 138 -12.83 -8.88 4.15
N LEU A 139 -12.67 -9.48 5.33
CA LEU A 139 -11.37 -9.68 5.98
C LEU A 139 -10.81 -11.09 5.70
N LEU A 140 -11.54 -11.92 4.96
CA LEU A 140 -11.11 -13.26 4.58
C LEU A 140 -10.14 -13.24 3.39
N SER A 141 -9.30 -14.27 3.32
CA SER A 141 -8.52 -14.57 2.12
C SER A 141 -9.42 -15.10 1.00
N ALA A 142 -8.88 -15.19 -0.22
CA ALA A 142 -9.60 -15.68 -1.40
C ALA A 142 -10.16 -17.11 -1.27
N LYS A 143 -9.66 -17.90 -0.31
CA LYS A 143 -10.14 -19.26 0.01
C LYS A 143 -10.79 -19.38 1.40
N GLY A 144 -10.92 -18.26 2.12
CA GLY A 144 -11.48 -18.24 3.46
C GLY A 144 -12.97 -18.53 3.45
N THR A 145 -13.48 -19.16 4.51
CA THR A 145 -14.92 -19.36 4.70
C THR A 145 -15.28 -19.07 6.16
N ILE A 146 -16.36 -18.32 6.35
CA ILE A 146 -16.99 -18.08 7.65
C ILE A 146 -18.30 -18.84 7.67
N MET A 147 -18.52 -19.62 8.72
CA MET A 147 -19.80 -20.23 9.03
C MET A 147 -20.26 -19.77 10.40
N VAL A 148 -21.57 -19.59 10.54
CA VAL A 148 -22.20 -19.12 11.76
C VAL A 148 -22.99 -20.25 12.40
N ASP A 149 -22.68 -20.58 13.65
CA ASP A 149 -23.55 -21.41 14.50
C ASP A 149 -24.40 -20.49 15.38
N LYS A 150 -25.65 -20.26 14.94
CA LYS A 150 -26.62 -19.41 15.67
C LYS A 150 -27.05 -20.00 17.00
N ARG A 151 -27.00 -21.32 17.18
CA ARG A 151 -27.46 -21.98 18.43
C ARG A 151 -26.52 -21.67 19.59
N THR A 152 -25.22 -21.55 19.30
CA THR A 152 -24.19 -21.30 20.31
C THR A 152 -23.54 -19.93 20.20
N ASN A 153 -24.03 -19.08 19.29
CA ASN A 153 -23.43 -17.78 18.94
C ASN A 153 -21.92 -17.87 18.64
N ARG A 154 -21.53 -18.86 17.81
CA ARG A 154 -20.14 -19.14 17.45
C ARG A 154 -19.86 -18.82 16.00
N LEU A 155 -18.68 -18.28 15.76
CA LEU A 155 -18.07 -18.16 14.43
C LEU A 155 -17.13 -19.34 14.20
N LEU A 156 -17.34 -20.05 13.10
CA LEU A 156 -16.47 -21.09 12.59
C LEU A 156 -15.72 -20.51 11.40
N LEU A 157 -14.41 -20.41 11.54
CA LEU A 157 -13.53 -19.75 10.60
C LEU A 157 -12.63 -20.80 9.96
N ARG A 158 -12.47 -20.74 8.64
CA ARG A 158 -11.51 -21.54 7.90
C ARG A 158 -10.70 -20.61 7.01
N ASP A 159 -9.43 -20.39 7.33
CA ASP A 159 -8.57 -19.51 6.54
C ASP A 159 -7.07 -19.77 6.84
N ASN A 160 -6.18 -19.03 6.18
CA ASN A 160 -4.76 -18.96 6.50
C ASN A 160 -4.54 -18.40 7.90
N ARG A 161 -3.51 -18.89 8.59
CA ARG A 161 -3.10 -18.45 9.93
C ARG A 161 -2.99 -16.94 10.09
N ALA A 162 -2.45 -16.23 9.09
CA ALA A 162 -2.29 -14.78 9.14
C ALA A 162 -3.66 -14.06 9.16
N ALA A 163 -4.58 -14.46 8.28
CA ALA A 163 -5.92 -13.89 8.21
C ALA A 163 -6.74 -14.23 9.46
N LEU A 164 -6.63 -15.46 9.99
CA LEU A 164 -7.29 -15.86 11.23
C LEU A 164 -6.84 -15.01 12.43
N ALA A 165 -5.54 -14.71 12.55
CA ALA A 165 -5.02 -13.89 13.64
C ALA A 165 -5.48 -12.43 13.55
N GLU A 166 -5.63 -11.90 12.34
CA GLU A 166 -6.19 -10.56 12.12
C GLU A 166 -7.69 -10.52 12.44
N LEU A 167 -8.43 -11.53 11.98
CA LEU A 167 -9.86 -11.65 12.24
C LEU A 167 -10.17 -11.84 13.72
N GLU A 168 -9.37 -12.62 14.45
CA GLU A 168 -9.50 -12.80 15.91
C GLU A 168 -9.33 -11.48 16.68
N LYS A 169 -8.36 -10.65 16.28
CA LYS A 169 -8.17 -9.31 16.85
C LYS A 169 -9.35 -8.41 16.53
N TRP A 170 -9.82 -8.42 15.28
CA TRP A 170 -10.96 -7.62 14.86
C TRP A 170 -12.25 -8.02 15.60
N VAL A 171 -12.53 -9.33 15.71
CA VAL A 171 -13.68 -9.84 16.47
C VAL A 171 -13.61 -9.39 17.93
N SER A 172 -12.43 -9.45 18.55
CA SER A 172 -12.25 -9.01 19.94
C SER A 172 -12.52 -7.51 20.16
N GLN A 173 -12.34 -6.69 19.12
CA GLN A 173 -12.65 -5.25 19.18
C GLN A 173 -14.13 -4.96 18.95
N MET A 174 -14.84 -5.85 18.24
CA MET A 174 -16.26 -5.70 17.92
C MET A 174 -17.17 -6.31 18.98
N ASP A 175 -16.73 -7.36 19.68
CA ASP A 175 -17.49 -8.04 20.74
C ASP A 175 -17.45 -7.25 22.06
N LEU A 176 -17.98 -6.03 22.03
CA LEU A 176 -18.06 -5.12 23.19
C LEU A 176 -19.51 -4.95 23.66
N PRO A 177 -19.73 -4.78 24.98
CA PRO A 177 -21.06 -4.51 25.50
C PRO A 177 -21.57 -3.15 25.01
N VAL A 178 -22.81 -3.12 24.54
CA VAL A 178 -23.49 -1.89 24.14
C VAL A 178 -23.93 -1.10 25.38
N ALA A 179 -23.70 0.22 25.39
CA ALA A 179 -24.19 1.09 26.44
C ALA A 179 -25.69 1.35 26.26
N GLN A 180 -26.48 1.18 27.32
CA GLN A 180 -27.90 1.48 27.29
C GLN A 180 -28.12 2.99 27.49
N VAL A 181 -28.95 3.60 26.63
CA VAL A 181 -29.39 5.00 26.77
C VAL A 181 -30.85 5.02 27.22
N GLU A 182 -31.12 5.72 28.33
CA GLU A 182 -32.48 5.97 28.80
C GLU A 182 -33.00 7.30 28.24
N LEU A 183 -34.16 7.27 27.59
CA LEU A 183 -34.83 8.44 27.05
C LEU A 183 -36.06 8.75 27.90
N ALA A 184 -35.98 9.80 28.73
CA ALA A 184 -37.12 10.28 29.51
C ALA A 184 -37.75 11.49 28.82
N ALA A 185 -39.04 11.38 28.48
CA ALA A 185 -39.84 12.48 27.96
C ALA A 185 -40.95 12.82 28.98
N HIS A 186 -40.97 14.06 29.45
CA HIS A 186 -42.05 14.56 30.30
C HIS A 186 -42.98 15.44 29.46
N ILE A 187 -44.24 15.06 29.34
CA ILE A 187 -45.28 15.86 28.69
C ILE A 187 -46.09 16.53 29.79
N VAL A 188 -46.04 17.86 29.84
CA VAL A 188 -46.85 18.66 30.77
C VAL A 188 -47.96 19.36 29.99
N THR A 189 -49.20 19.00 30.29
CA THR A 189 -50.39 19.63 29.70
C THR A 189 -51.09 20.47 30.77
N ILE A 190 -51.11 21.79 30.60
CA ILE A 190 -51.88 22.72 31.44
C ILE A 190 -53.24 22.97 30.77
N ASN A 191 -54.32 22.82 31.54
CA ASN A 191 -55.67 23.18 31.13
C ASN A 191 -56.09 24.44 31.91
N GLU A 192 -56.52 25.50 31.20
CA GLU A 192 -56.86 26.81 31.76
C GLU A 192 -57.99 26.78 32.81
N LYS A 193 -58.76 25.69 32.90
CA LYS A 193 -59.81 25.53 33.93
C LYS A 193 -59.31 25.36 35.37
N SER A 194 -58.02 25.08 35.60
CA SER A 194 -57.48 24.90 36.96
C SER A 194 -57.07 26.19 37.68
N LEU A 195 -57.15 27.35 37.02
CA LEU A 195 -56.65 28.63 37.58
C LEU A 195 -57.70 29.45 38.35
N ARG A 196 -58.92 28.92 38.57
CA ARG A 196 -60.07 29.73 39.01
C ARG A 196 -60.70 29.39 40.37
N GLU A 197 -60.00 28.67 41.25
CA GLU A 197 -60.47 28.35 42.62
C GLU A 197 -59.87 29.24 43.74
N LEU A 198 -59.10 30.27 43.41
CA LEU A 198 -58.57 31.23 44.39
C LEU A 198 -59.37 32.54 44.33
N GLY A 199 -60.61 32.53 44.84
CA GLY A 199 -61.47 33.71 44.92
C GLY A 199 -62.30 33.74 46.20
N VAL A 200 -62.04 34.74 47.04
CA VAL A 200 -62.45 34.88 48.46
C VAL A 200 -63.98 35.02 48.63
N LYS A 201 -64.58 34.23 49.52
CA LYS A 201 -65.96 34.41 50.01
C LYS A 201 -65.99 35.54 51.04
N TRP A 202 -66.71 36.62 50.75
CA TRP A 202 -67.10 37.62 51.74
C TRP A 202 -68.53 37.36 52.19
N THR A 203 -68.75 37.24 53.49
CA THR A 203 -70.08 37.16 54.12
C THR A 203 -70.35 38.43 54.91
N LEU A 204 -71.58 38.93 54.82
CA LEU A 204 -72.17 39.94 55.72
C LEU A 204 -73.42 39.32 56.35
#